data_AF-A0A7W7TXL7-F1
#
_entry.id   AF-A0A7W7TXL7-F1
#
_cell.length_a   1.000
_cell.length_b   1.000
_cell.length_c   1.000
_cell.angle_alpha   90.00
_cell.angle_beta   90.00
_cell.angle_gamma   90.00
#
_symmetry.space_group_name_H-M   'P 1'
#
loop_
_entity.id
_entity.type
_entity.pdbx_description
1 polymer ?
#
loop_
_entity_poly.entity_id
_entity_poly.type
_entity_poly.pdbx_seq_one_letter_code
_entity_poly.pdbx_strand_id
1 'polypeptide(L)'
;MTTAAARRHERRVSPVFLAILAVMAVTGWAVWTDFAASPGLAVFLFVTSAWVVSLCLHEYAHARTALHGGDITVGAKGYLTLNPLAYTHAVLSVVLPVLFVIMGGIGLPGGAVFIEQGRIKGRWKHSLISAAGPLANVLFAIVCTAPFWLDALDGVPPAFRYALAFLAFLQVTAALLNFLPVPGLDGYGVVEPWLSYKVKRQIEPYAPYGFFIVIALLFVPQINNAFFDAIDALMRGLGVPEASRYCGSQLFRVWEGAPPESCRV
;
A
#
# COMPACT_ATOMS: atom_id res chain seq x y z
N MET A 1 -19.01 33.20 -7.47
CA MET A 1 -19.15 31.93 -8.23
C MET A 1 -17.90 31.02 -8.20
N THR A 2 -16.81 31.38 -7.53
CA THR A 2 -15.51 30.68 -7.60
C THR A 2 -15.28 29.58 -6.56
N THR A 3 -15.91 29.64 -5.37
CA THR A 3 -15.73 28.64 -4.30
C THR A 3 -16.47 27.33 -4.54
N ALA A 4 -17.60 27.35 -5.24
CA ALA A 4 -18.38 26.15 -5.54
C ALA A 4 -17.73 25.29 -6.65
N ALA A 5 -17.12 25.93 -7.65
CA ALA A 5 -16.41 25.24 -8.74
C ALA A 5 -15.11 24.60 -8.23
N ALA A 6 -14.35 25.29 -7.38
CA ALA A 6 -13.15 24.73 -6.72
C ALA A 6 -13.49 23.50 -5.86
N ARG A 7 -14.53 23.58 -5.01
CA ARG A 7 -15.03 22.44 -4.22
C ARG A 7 -15.51 21.26 -5.07
N ARG A 8 -15.98 21.51 -6.31
CA ARG A 8 -16.43 20.46 -7.23
C ARG A 8 -15.26 19.74 -7.89
N HIS A 9 -14.14 20.43 -8.09
CA HIS A 9 -12.90 19.86 -8.64
C HIS A 9 -12.17 18.99 -7.59
N GLU A 10 -12.21 19.41 -6.31
CA GLU A 10 -11.67 18.66 -5.16
C GLU A 10 -12.39 17.31 -4.88
N ARG A 11 -13.57 17.08 -5.47
CA ARG A 11 -14.38 15.86 -5.24
C ARG A 11 -14.41 14.91 -6.44
N ARG A 12 -13.75 15.24 -7.55
CA ARG A 12 -13.75 14.39 -8.73
C ARG A 12 -12.66 13.34 -8.61
N VAL A 13 -13.05 12.08 -8.76
CA VAL A 13 -12.12 10.96 -8.92
C VAL A 13 -11.39 11.12 -10.25
N SER A 14 -10.07 10.97 -10.23
CA SER A 14 -9.23 11.07 -11.42
C SER A 14 -9.62 10.00 -12.46
N PRO A 15 -9.69 10.35 -13.75
CA PRO A 15 -9.85 9.38 -14.83
C PRO A 15 -8.77 8.30 -14.81
N VAL A 16 -7.54 8.65 -14.38
CA VAL A 16 -6.42 7.70 -14.26
C VAL A 16 -6.74 6.65 -13.19
N PHE A 17 -7.26 7.08 -12.03
CA PHE A 17 -7.67 6.15 -10.98
C PHE A 17 -8.81 5.24 -11.43
N LEU A 18 -9.80 5.80 -12.13
CA LEU A 18 -10.91 5.02 -12.69
C LEU A 18 -10.42 3.99 -13.71
N ALA A 19 -9.44 4.33 -14.54
CA ALA A 19 -8.82 3.39 -15.48
C ALA A 19 -8.09 2.26 -14.75
N ILE A 20 -7.33 2.56 -13.69
CA ILE A 20 -6.66 1.55 -12.87
C ILE A 20 -7.68 0.65 -12.18
N LEU A 21 -8.76 1.23 -11.64
CA LEU A 21 -9.84 0.47 -11.01
C LEU A 21 -10.57 -0.43 -12.02
N ALA A 22 -10.76 0.03 -13.26
CA ALA A 22 -11.32 -0.77 -14.33
C ALA A 22 -10.40 -1.94 -14.71
N VAL A 23 -9.08 -1.70 -14.80
CA VAL A 23 -8.10 -2.78 -15.01
C VAL A 23 -8.18 -3.81 -13.88
N MET A 24 -8.22 -3.36 -12.63
CA MET A 24 -8.36 -4.24 -11.46
C MET A 24 -9.64 -5.08 -11.53
N ALA A 25 -10.78 -4.47 -11.85
CA ALA A 25 -12.06 -5.18 -11.94
C ALA A 25 -12.08 -6.20 -13.09
N VAL A 26 -11.63 -5.81 -14.28
CA VAL A 26 -11.63 -6.68 -15.47
C VAL A 26 -10.66 -7.85 -15.29
N THR A 27 -9.47 -7.60 -14.76
CA THR A 27 -8.46 -8.66 -14.55
C THR A 27 -8.82 -9.56 -13.39
N GLY A 28 -9.41 -9.01 -12.31
CA GLY A 28 -9.97 -9.82 -11.22
C GLY A 28 -11.12 -10.71 -11.69
N TRP A 29 -12.02 -10.20 -12.54
CA TRP A 29 -13.06 -11.00 -13.19
C TRP A 29 -12.45 -12.08 -14.09
N ALA A 30 -11.45 -11.75 -14.90
CA ALA A 30 -10.79 -12.71 -15.79
C ALA A 30 -10.10 -13.85 -15.02
N VAL A 31 -9.49 -13.55 -13.86
CA VAL A 31 -8.93 -14.56 -12.94
C VAL A 31 -10.04 -15.40 -12.29
N TRP A 32 -11.20 -14.80 -12.00
CA TRP A 32 -12.33 -15.51 -11.40
C TRP A 32 -13.03 -16.45 -12.40
N THR A 33 -13.21 -16.04 -13.64
CA THR A 33 -13.93 -16.84 -14.64
C THR A 33 -13.05 -17.76 -15.46
N ASP A 34 -11.73 -17.77 -15.18
CA ASP A 34 -10.72 -18.46 -15.99
C ASP A 34 -10.79 -18.06 -17.48
N PHE A 35 -11.13 -16.79 -17.75
CA PHE A 35 -11.29 -16.28 -19.12
C PHE A 35 -9.95 -15.86 -19.75
N ALA A 36 -8.92 -15.64 -18.93
CA ALA A 36 -7.65 -15.13 -19.39
C ALA A 36 -6.86 -16.19 -20.17
N ALA A 37 -6.39 -15.84 -21.37
CA ALA A 37 -5.47 -16.68 -22.15
C ALA A 37 -4.15 -16.99 -21.41
N SER A 38 -3.76 -16.12 -20.46
CA SER A 38 -2.65 -16.34 -19.55
C SER A 38 -3.10 -16.03 -18.12
N PRO A 39 -3.34 -17.05 -17.28
CA PRO A 39 -3.73 -16.85 -15.88
C PRO A 39 -2.72 -15.99 -15.11
N GLY A 40 -1.42 -16.23 -15.32
CA GLY A 40 -0.35 -15.46 -14.69
C GLY A 40 -0.42 -13.97 -15.03
N LEU A 41 -0.63 -13.61 -16.30
CA LEU A 41 -0.73 -12.20 -16.70
C LEU A 41 -1.96 -11.52 -16.06
N ALA A 42 -3.09 -12.23 -15.98
CA ALA A 42 -4.28 -11.70 -15.33
C ALA A 42 -4.06 -11.50 -13.82
N VAL A 43 -3.41 -12.44 -13.14
CA VAL A 43 -3.01 -12.31 -11.73
C VAL A 43 -2.05 -11.13 -11.54
N PHE A 44 -1.03 -11.01 -12.40
CA PHE A 44 -0.07 -9.90 -12.36
C PHE A 44 -0.77 -8.53 -12.45
N LEU A 45 -1.65 -8.36 -13.44
CA LEU A 45 -2.37 -7.10 -13.65
C LEU A 45 -3.35 -6.82 -12.52
N PHE A 46 -4.06 -7.84 -12.02
CA PHE A 46 -4.99 -7.71 -10.91
C PHE A 46 -4.27 -7.27 -9.63
N VAL A 47 -3.22 -7.97 -9.23
CA VAL A 47 -2.46 -7.67 -8.01
C VAL A 47 -1.79 -6.30 -8.12
N THR A 48 -1.17 -5.98 -9.25
CA THR A 48 -0.49 -4.68 -9.45
C THR A 48 -1.47 -3.52 -9.43
N SER A 49 -2.61 -3.64 -10.13
CA SER A 49 -3.61 -2.57 -10.13
C SER A 49 -4.28 -2.41 -8.76
N ALA A 50 -4.58 -3.50 -8.05
CA ALA A 50 -5.09 -3.45 -6.68
C ALA A 50 -4.09 -2.82 -5.70
N TRP A 51 -2.80 -3.11 -5.86
CA TRP A 51 -1.72 -2.49 -5.10
C TRP A 51 -1.71 -0.96 -5.30
N VAL A 52 -1.76 -0.51 -6.55
CA VAL A 52 -1.78 0.93 -6.88
C VAL A 52 -3.05 1.60 -6.34
N VAL A 53 -4.20 0.93 -6.38
CA VAL A 53 -5.43 1.43 -5.77
C VAL A 53 -5.23 1.63 -4.26
N SER A 54 -4.67 0.65 -3.55
CA SER A 54 -4.37 0.76 -2.12
C SER A 54 -3.44 1.95 -1.83
N LEU A 55 -2.39 2.12 -2.63
CA LEU A 55 -1.48 3.27 -2.50
C LEU A 55 -2.19 4.61 -2.70
N CYS A 56 -3.10 4.71 -3.67
CA CYS A 56 -3.90 5.92 -3.85
C CYS A 56 -4.81 6.20 -2.64
N LEU A 57 -5.39 5.15 -2.04
CA LEU A 57 -6.22 5.27 -0.84
C LEU A 57 -5.41 5.68 0.39
N HIS A 58 -4.19 5.16 0.52
CA HIS A 58 -3.23 5.53 1.55
C HIS A 58 -2.92 7.03 1.54
N GLU A 59 -2.47 7.55 0.39
CA GLU A 59 -2.16 8.98 0.24
C GLU A 59 -3.41 9.86 0.37
N TYR A 60 -4.55 9.38 -0.14
CA TYR A 60 -5.82 10.06 0.06
C TYR A 60 -6.20 10.14 1.54
N ALA A 61 -5.96 9.10 2.33
CA ALA A 61 -6.25 9.09 3.76
C ALA A 61 -5.41 10.13 4.53
N HIS A 62 -4.13 10.28 4.19
CA HIS A 62 -3.29 11.36 4.70
C HIS A 62 -3.86 12.74 4.34
N ALA A 63 -4.10 12.99 3.06
CA ALA A 63 -4.61 14.27 2.57
C ALA A 63 -5.99 14.61 3.16
N ARG A 64 -6.88 13.62 3.26
CA ARG A 64 -8.21 13.79 3.83
C ARG A 64 -8.15 14.10 5.32
N THR A 65 -7.28 13.43 6.07
CA THR A 65 -7.12 13.68 7.51
C THR A 65 -6.47 15.05 7.74
N ALA A 66 -5.49 15.43 6.91
CA ALA A 66 -4.87 16.75 6.94
C ALA A 66 -5.87 17.89 6.68
N LEU A 67 -6.80 17.71 5.73
CA LEU A 67 -7.87 18.67 5.49
C LEU A 67 -8.75 18.88 6.74
N HIS A 68 -9.15 17.80 7.42
CA HIS A 68 -9.88 17.89 8.68
C HIS A 68 -9.02 18.46 9.82
N GLY A 69 -7.70 18.27 9.74
CA GLY A 69 -6.70 18.87 10.63
C GLY A 69 -6.52 20.37 10.47
N GLY A 70 -6.99 20.95 9.35
CA GLY A 70 -6.94 22.38 9.03
C GLY A 70 -6.04 22.74 7.85
N ASP A 71 -5.41 21.76 7.19
CA ASP A 71 -4.59 22.01 6.01
C ASP A 71 -5.43 22.05 4.74
N ILE A 72 -5.82 23.26 4.33
CA ILE A 72 -6.60 23.50 3.11
C ILE A 72 -5.79 23.42 1.81
N THR A 73 -4.44 23.34 1.86
CA THR A 73 -3.60 23.30 0.64
C THR A 73 -3.74 21.98 -0.11
N VAL A 74 -4.05 20.88 0.60
CA VAL A 74 -4.16 19.53 0.04
C VAL A 74 -5.24 19.42 -1.05
N GLY A 75 -6.30 20.24 -0.96
CA GLY A 75 -7.33 20.35 -1.99
C GLY A 75 -6.79 21.02 -3.26
N ALA A 76 -6.06 22.13 -3.10
CA ALA A 76 -5.45 22.86 -4.21
C ALA A 76 -4.32 22.07 -4.90
N LYS A 77 -3.59 21.22 -4.16
CA LYS A 77 -2.56 20.31 -4.68
C LYS A 77 -3.13 19.10 -5.44
N GLY A 78 -4.44 18.90 -5.43
CA GLY A 78 -5.10 17.80 -6.14
C GLY A 78 -4.99 16.44 -5.46
N TYR A 79 -4.46 16.35 -4.24
CA TYR A 79 -4.28 15.09 -3.50
C TYR A 79 -5.61 14.40 -3.13
N LEU A 80 -6.72 15.14 -3.17
CA LEU A 80 -8.07 14.60 -2.92
C LEU A 80 -8.71 13.91 -4.14
N THR A 81 -7.99 13.80 -5.26
CA THR A 81 -8.52 13.24 -6.53
C THR A 81 -8.17 11.78 -6.77
N LEU A 82 -7.46 11.13 -5.83
CA LEU A 82 -6.95 9.75 -5.96
C LEU A 82 -6.01 9.56 -7.16
N ASN A 83 -5.45 10.63 -7.72
CA ASN A 83 -4.57 10.53 -8.88
C ASN A 83 -3.15 10.10 -8.45
N PRO A 84 -2.65 8.90 -8.82
CA PRO A 84 -1.29 8.48 -8.46
C PRO A 84 -0.21 9.41 -9.01
N LEU A 85 -0.49 10.12 -10.11
CA LEU A 85 0.44 11.05 -10.75
C LEU A 85 0.44 12.45 -10.12
N ALA A 86 -0.56 12.77 -9.29
CA ALA A 86 -0.60 14.07 -8.62
C ALA A 86 0.30 14.11 -7.38
N TYR A 87 0.77 12.94 -6.89
CA TYR A 87 1.64 12.87 -5.72
C TYR A 87 3.06 13.31 -6.07
N THR A 88 3.64 14.08 -5.16
CA THR A 88 4.80 14.97 -5.36
C THR A 88 6.06 14.30 -5.85
N HIS A 89 6.24 13.00 -5.56
CA HIS A 89 7.34 12.22 -6.08
C HIS A 89 6.84 10.93 -6.74
N ALA A 90 5.91 11.00 -7.70
CA ALA A 90 5.33 9.83 -8.39
C ALA A 90 6.34 8.71 -8.78
N VAL A 91 7.60 9.03 -9.09
CA VAL A 91 8.66 8.04 -9.30
C VAL A 91 9.03 7.28 -8.02
N LEU A 92 9.34 7.97 -6.93
CA LEU A 92 9.63 7.32 -5.64
C LEU A 92 8.36 6.79 -4.96
N SER A 93 7.22 7.40 -5.23
CA SER A 93 5.93 7.11 -4.62
C SER A 93 5.17 5.98 -5.27
N VAL A 94 5.37 5.73 -6.57
CA VAL A 94 4.59 4.72 -7.31
C VAL A 94 5.51 3.80 -8.08
N VAL A 95 6.49 4.33 -8.81
CA VAL A 95 7.37 3.50 -9.66
C VAL A 95 8.26 2.59 -8.81
N LEU A 96 8.91 3.12 -7.78
CA LEU A 96 9.81 2.32 -6.94
C LEU A 96 9.07 1.20 -6.18
N PRO A 97 7.94 1.46 -5.48
CA PRO A 97 7.17 0.39 -4.84
C PRO A 97 6.69 -0.67 -5.82
N VAL A 98 6.21 -0.27 -7.00
CA VAL A 98 5.78 -1.20 -8.04
C VAL A 98 6.94 -2.04 -8.54
N LEU A 99 8.13 -1.45 -8.77
CA LEU A 99 9.32 -2.20 -9.17
C LEU A 99 9.74 -3.24 -8.13
N PHE A 100 9.66 -2.94 -6.84
CA PHE A 100 9.99 -3.92 -5.79
C PHE A 100 8.94 -5.02 -5.63
N VAL A 101 7.65 -4.68 -5.79
CA VAL A 101 6.58 -5.67 -5.87
C VAL A 101 6.83 -6.62 -7.04
N ILE A 102 7.21 -6.07 -8.21
CA ILE A 102 7.62 -6.84 -9.39
C ILE A 102 8.86 -7.70 -9.07
N MET A 103 9.95 -7.12 -8.59
CA MET A 103 11.24 -7.81 -8.46
C MET A 103 11.32 -8.86 -7.34
N GLY A 104 10.48 -8.78 -6.30
CA GLY A 104 10.63 -9.64 -5.13
C GLY A 104 9.36 -9.93 -4.34
N GLY A 105 8.22 -9.34 -4.71
CA GLY A 105 6.97 -9.51 -3.99
C GLY A 105 6.97 -8.86 -2.60
N ILE A 106 7.82 -7.87 -2.35
CA ILE A 106 7.78 -7.09 -1.10
C ILE A 106 6.90 -5.86 -1.34
N GLY A 107 5.85 -5.71 -0.54
CA GLY A 107 5.00 -4.54 -0.55
C GLY A 107 5.70 -3.35 0.10
N LEU A 108 6.31 -2.47 -0.70
CA LEU A 108 7.03 -1.30 -0.17
C LEU A 108 6.15 -0.06 0.03
N PRO A 109 6.48 0.81 1.00
CA PRO A 109 5.78 2.07 1.21
C PRO A 109 5.95 3.01 0.01
N GLY A 110 4.87 3.72 -0.34
CA GLY A 110 4.93 4.85 -1.26
C GLY A 110 5.61 6.05 -0.61
N GLY A 111 6.41 6.77 -1.37
CA GLY A 111 6.93 8.10 -1.01
C GLY A 111 5.82 9.11 -0.70
N ALA A 112 6.11 9.97 0.27
CA ALA A 112 5.16 10.81 0.99
C ALA A 112 4.46 11.93 0.19
N VAL A 113 3.23 12.22 0.60
CA VAL A 113 2.52 13.48 0.35
C VAL A 113 3.11 14.63 1.19
N PHE A 114 3.38 15.79 0.58
CA PHE A 114 3.78 16.98 1.33
C PHE A 114 2.59 17.66 1.98
N ILE A 115 2.52 17.56 3.30
CA ILE A 115 1.51 18.20 4.16
C ILE A 115 2.12 19.45 4.79
N GLU A 116 1.39 20.57 4.79
CA GLU A 116 1.85 21.79 5.46
C GLU A 116 1.63 21.69 6.97
N GLN A 117 2.56 21.02 7.63
CA GLN A 117 2.53 20.77 9.07
C GLN A 117 2.33 22.05 9.90
N GLY A 118 2.84 23.20 9.44
CA GLY A 118 2.68 24.49 10.12
C GLY A 118 1.22 24.98 10.25
N ARG A 119 0.28 24.43 9.49
CA ARG A 119 -1.15 24.78 9.57
C ARG A 119 -1.94 23.90 10.54
N ILE A 120 -1.39 22.76 10.94
CA ILE A 120 -2.06 21.78 11.79
C ILE A 120 -1.71 22.06 13.25
N LYS A 121 -2.74 22.33 14.07
CA LYS A 121 -2.58 22.63 15.50
C LYS A 121 -2.80 21.36 16.35
N GLY A 122 -1.75 20.97 17.09
CA GLY A 122 -1.82 19.94 18.14
C GLY A 122 -1.15 18.61 17.76
N ARG A 123 -0.39 18.05 18.71
CA ARG A 123 0.42 16.83 18.53
C ARG A 123 -0.39 15.62 18.06
N TRP A 124 -1.58 15.43 18.65
CA TRP A 124 -2.50 14.36 18.28
C TRP A 124 -2.96 14.41 16.82
N LYS A 125 -3.21 15.61 16.28
CA LYS A 125 -3.65 15.75 14.89
C LYS A 125 -2.53 15.39 13.92
N HIS A 126 -1.29 15.81 14.23
CA HIS A 126 -0.11 15.39 13.47
C HIS A 126 0.04 13.87 13.46
N SER A 127 0.00 13.24 14.64
CA SER A 127 0.09 11.79 14.74
C SER A 127 -1.02 11.07 13.98
N LEU A 128 -2.26 11.57 14.05
CA LEU A 128 -3.40 10.98 13.35
C LEU A 128 -3.27 11.11 11.83
N ILE A 129 -2.76 12.23 11.35
CA ILE A 129 -2.51 12.44 9.92
C ILE A 129 -1.48 11.43 9.43
N SER A 130 -0.36 11.25 10.13
CA SER A 130 0.65 10.24 9.78
C SER A 130 0.13 8.81 9.96
N ALA A 131 -0.78 8.54 10.89
CA ALA A 131 -1.36 7.20 11.03
C ALA A 131 -2.40 6.88 9.93
N ALA A 132 -2.99 7.89 9.27
CA ALA A 132 -4.14 7.70 8.39
C ALA A 132 -3.85 6.80 7.17
N GLY A 133 -2.72 6.99 6.49
CA GLY A 133 -2.30 6.13 5.38
C GLY A 133 -2.03 4.68 5.81
N PRO A 134 -1.17 4.42 6.81
CA PRO A 134 -0.94 3.08 7.34
C PRO A 134 -2.25 2.38 7.76
N LEU A 135 -3.18 3.10 8.39
CA LEU A 135 -4.50 2.57 8.76
C LEU A 135 -5.37 2.24 7.53
N ALA A 136 -5.27 2.99 6.43
CA ALA A 136 -5.94 2.64 5.18
C ALA A 136 -5.37 1.34 4.59
N ASN A 137 -4.05 1.12 4.65
CA ASN A 137 -3.42 -0.15 4.25
C ASN A 137 -3.88 -1.30 5.15
N VAL A 138 -3.98 -1.09 6.47
CA VAL A 138 -4.53 -2.09 7.40
C VAL A 138 -5.97 -2.44 7.04
N LEU A 139 -6.83 -1.44 6.77
CA LEU A 139 -8.20 -1.69 6.36
C LEU A 139 -8.24 -2.50 5.05
N PHE A 140 -7.40 -2.17 4.09
CA PHE A 140 -7.29 -2.91 2.83
C PHE A 140 -6.81 -4.36 3.07
N ALA A 141 -5.81 -4.55 3.93
CA ALA A 141 -5.32 -5.88 4.33
C ALA A 141 -6.43 -6.70 5.01
N ILE A 142 -7.23 -6.09 5.89
CA ILE A 142 -8.39 -6.74 6.51
C ILE A 142 -9.40 -7.18 5.45
N VAL A 143 -9.72 -6.31 4.47
CA VAL A 143 -10.63 -6.66 3.37
C VAL A 143 -10.08 -7.82 2.54
N CYS A 144 -8.78 -7.84 2.23
CA CYS A 144 -8.15 -8.92 1.47
C CYS A 144 -8.08 -10.24 2.26
N THR A 145 -7.92 -10.18 3.59
CA THR A 145 -7.81 -11.37 4.44
C THR A 145 -9.17 -11.88 4.93
N ALA A 146 -10.20 -11.03 4.96
CA ALA A 146 -11.56 -11.36 5.41
C ALA A 146 -12.11 -12.68 4.85
N PRO A 147 -12.00 -12.97 3.54
CA PRO A 147 -12.53 -14.21 3.00
C PRO A 147 -11.89 -15.46 3.60
N PHE A 148 -10.62 -15.41 4.04
CA PHE A 148 -9.89 -16.56 4.58
C PHE A 148 -10.36 -16.94 5.99
N TRP A 149 -10.51 -15.96 6.88
CA TRP A 149 -10.91 -16.24 8.27
C TRP A 149 -12.43 -16.25 8.49
N LEU A 150 -13.22 -15.76 7.53
CA LEU A 150 -14.67 -15.93 7.50
C LEU A 150 -15.12 -17.22 6.82
N ASP A 151 -14.19 -18.05 6.33
CA ASP A 151 -14.46 -19.27 5.57
C ASP A 151 -15.36 -19.02 4.34
N ALA A 152 -15.18 -17.86 3.69
CA ALA A 152 -16.00 -17.40 2.57
C ALA A 152 -15.34 -17.69 1.21
N LEU A 153 -14.46 -18.70 1.16
CA LEU A 153 -13.68 -19.08 -0.03
C LEU A 153 -14.20 -20.35 -0.71
N ASP A 154 -15.30 -20.92 -0.23
CA ASP A 154 -15.97 -22.04 -0.87
C ASP A 154 -16.49 -21.64 -2.26
N GLY A 155 -16.16 -22.47 -3.26
CA GLY A 155 -16.50 -22.20 -4.66
C GLY A 155 -15.63 -21.13 -5.34
N VAL A 156 -14.66 -20.54 -4.65
CA VAL A 156 -13.74 -19.56 -5.26
C VAL A 156 -12.65 -20.29 -6.05
N PRO A 157 -12.41 -19.91 -7.33
CA PRO A 157 -11.37 -20.50 -8.16
C PRO A 157 -9.98 -20.42 -7.50
N PRO A 158 -9.11 -21.45 -7.66
CA PRO A 158 -7.78 -21.45 -7.04
C PRO A 158 -6.93 -20.24 -7.44
N ALA A 159 -6.91 -19.84 -8.71
CA ALA A 159 -6.13 -18.68 -9.18
C ALA A 159 -6.52 -17.40 -8.46
N PHE A 160 -7.82 -17.17 -8.24
CA PHE A 160 -8.30 -16.01 -7.53
C PHE A 160 -7.91 -16.05 -6.04
N ARG A 161 -8.03 -17.23 -5.40
CA ARG A 161 -7.58 -17.42 -4.00
C ARG A 161 -6.09 -17.15 -3.84
N TYR A 162 -5.28 -17.63 -4.77
CA TYR A 162 -3.83 -17.42 -4.78
C TYR A 162 -3.47 -15.96 -4.97
N ALA A 163 -4.09 -15.29 -5.95
CA ALA A 163 -3.91 -13.87 -6.19
C ALA A 163 -4.31 -13.01 -4.98
N LEU A 164 -5.45 -13.34 -4.34
CA LEU A 164 -5.93 -12.66 -3.15
C LEU A 164 -5.01 -12.87 -1.95
N ALA A 165 -4.51 -14.10 -1.74
CA ALA A 165 -3.56 -14.40 -0.66
C ALA A 165 -2.25 -13.64 -0.81
N PHE A 166 -1.74 -13.54 -2.05
CA PHE A 166 -0.53 -12.76 -2.32
C PHE A 166 -0.77 -11.25 -2.21
N LEU A 167 -1.91 -10.73 -2.68
CA LEU A 167 -2.28 -9.33 -2.46
C LEU A 167 -2.38 -9.02 -0.96
N ALA A 168 -3.02 -9.88 -0.16
CA ALA A 168 -3.09 -9.74 1.29
C ALA A 168 -1.70 -9.66 1.92
N PHE A 169 -0.77 -10.53 1.51
CA PHE A 169 0.62 -10.51 1.95
C PHE A 169 1.30 -9.17 1.66
N LEU A 170 1.13 -8.63 0.44
CA LEU A 170 1.67 -7.33 0.08
C LEU A 170 1.10 -6.23 0.99
N GLN A 171 -0.22 -6.22 1.23
CA GLN A 171 -0.88 -5.18 2.03
C GLN A 171 -0.43 -5.22 3.50
N VAL A 172 -0.31 -6.41 4.07
CA VAL A 172 0.23 -6.62 5.42
C VAL A 172 1.67 -6.11 5.50
N THR A 173 2.49 -6.45 4.50
CA THR A 173 3.88 -6.00 4.43
C THR A 173 3.98 -4.48 4.37
N ALA A 174 3.21 -3.82 3.49
CA ALA A 174 3.19 -2.35 3.44
C ALA A 174 2.68 -1.72 4.72
N ALA A 175 1.63 -2.27 5.34
CA ALA A 175 1.12 -1.76 6.60
C ALA A 175 2.21 -1.81 7.68
N LEU A 176 2.87 -2.96 7.86
CA LEU A 176 3.93 -3.12 8.86
C LEU A 176 5.13 -2.21 8.58
N LEU A 177 5.61 -2.13 7.34
CA LEU A 177 6.71 -1.22 6.98
C LEU A 177 6.35 0.23 7.27
N ASN A 178 5.14 0.68 6.90
CA ASN A 178 4.72 2.05 7.15
C ASN A 178 4.53 2.38 8.64
N PHE A 179 4.29 1.39 9.52
CA PHE A 179 4.26 1.62 10.96
C PHE A 179 5.64 1.63 11.64
N LEU A 180 6.71 1.29 10.93
CA LEU A 180 8.06 1.37 11.51
C LEU A 180 8.38 2.82 11.91
N PRO A 181 8.88 3.06 13.13
CA PRO A 181 9.23 4.40 13.62
C PRO A 181 10.59 4.86 13.06
N VAL A 182 10.78 4.73 11.75
CA VAL A 182 12.00 5.11 11.03
C VAL A 182 11.76 6.46 10.34
N PRO A 183 12.66 7.45 10.50
CA PRO A 183 12.53 8.76 9.86
C PRO A 183 12.25 8.62 8.38
N GLY A 184 11.33 9.40 7.81
CA GLY A 184 10.94 9.29 6.39
C GLY A 184 9.85 8.25 6.11
N LEU A 185 9.43 7.44 7.09
CA LEU A 185 8.21 6.63 7.04
C LEU A 185 7.12 7.22 7.94
N ASP A 186 5.88 6.82 7.69
CA ASP A 186 4.70 7.34 8.41
C ASP A 186 4.72 7.06 9.91
N GLY A 187 5.22 5.88 10.31
CA GLY A 187 5.32 5.46 11.71
C GLY A 187 6.19 6.42 12.52
N TYR A 188 7.23 7.00 11.91
CA TYR A 188 7.99 8.07 12.54
C TYR A 188 7.15 9.34 12.70
N GLY A 189 6.36 9.72 11.70
CA GLY A 189 5.43 10.86 11.79
C GLY A 189 4.37 10.70 12.90
N VAL A 190 4.00 9.46 13.25
CA VAL A 190 3.12 9.19 14.40
C VAL A 190 3.79 9.57 15.72
N VAL A 191 5.05 9.19 15.92
CA VAL A 191 5.79 9.42 17.18
C VAL A 191 6.49 10.78 17.24
N GLU A 192 6.83 11.36 16.09
CA GLU A 192 7.59 12.59 15.95
C GLU A 192 7.01 13.76 16.78
N PRO A 193 5.70 14.06 16.78
CA PRO A 193 5.13 15.15 17.56
C PRO A 193 5.41 15.07 19.07
N TRP A 194 5.72 13.87 19.57
CA TRP A 194 5.98 13.57 20.99
C TRP A 194 7.45 13.65 21.36
N LEU A 195 8.35 13.65 20.38
CA LEU A 195 9.79 13.77 20.60
C LEU A 195 10.19 15.18 21.03
N SER A 196 11.24 15.26 21.86
CA SER A 196 11.83 16.55 22.24
C SER A 196 12.45 17.25 21.02
N TYR A 197 12.50 18.59 21.05
CA TYR A 197 13.08 19.38 19.97
C TYR A 197 14.54 18.99 19.65
N LYS A 198 15.33 18.63 20.68
CA LYS A 198 16.72 18.18 20.50
C LYS A 198 16.79 16.91 19.66
N VAL A 199 15.94 15.91 19.97
CA VAL A 199 15.90 14.64 19.25
C VAL A 199 15.46 14.86 17.80
N LYS A 200 14.42 15.68 17.57
CA LYS A 200 13.97 16.00 16.20
C LYS A 200 15.09 16.57 15.34
N ARG A 201 15.80 17.58 15.86
CA ARG A 201 16.89 18.25 15.14
C ARG A 201 18.07 17.33 14.84
N GLN A 202 18.31 16.32 15.68
CA GLN A 202 19.35 15.31 15.44
C GLN A 202 18.93 14.31 14.36
N ILE A 203 17.64 14.00 14.26
CA ILE A 203 17.10 12.99 13.36
C ILE A 203 16.77 13.56 11.97
N GLU A 204 16.36 14.83 11.89
CA GLU A 204 15.94 15.53 10.67
C GLU A 204 16.87 15.32 9.46
N PRO A 205 18.22 15.36 9.59
CA PRO A 205 19.12 15.13 8.45
C PRO A 205 19.03 13.72 7.84
N TYR A 206 18.55 12.75 8.61
CA TYR A 206 18.44 11.35 8.18
C TYR A 206 17.10 11.02 7.53
N ALA A 207 16.08 11.89 7.64
CA ALA A 207 14.74 11.63 7.10
C ALA A 207 14.72 11.29 5.59
N PRO A 208 15.50 11.96 4.70
CA PRO A 208 15.55 11.59 3.28
C PRO A 208 16.15 10.20 3.01
N TYR A 209 16.98 9.70 3.93
CA TYR A 209 17.64 8.39 3.82
C TYR A 209 16.85 7.26 4.48
N GLY A 210 15.75 7.59 5.17
CA GLY A 210 14.90 6.66 5.91
C GLY A 210 14.55 5.36 5.19
N PHE A 211 14.02 5.50 3.98
CA PHE A 211 13.66 4.37 3.13
C PHE A 211 14.87 3.47 2.82
N PHE A 212 16.02 4.07 2.47
CA PHE A 212 17.25 3.32 2.21
C PHE A 212 17.79 2.65 3.47
N ILE A 213 17.64 3.27 4.64
CA ILE A 213 18.00 2.67 5.93
C ILE A 213 17.15 1.42 6.18
N VAL A 214 15.84 1.47 5.95
CA VAL A 214 14.97 0.28 6.09
C VAL A 214 15.39 -0.84 5.15
N ILE A 215 15.64 -0.52 3.87
CA ILE A 215 16.14 -1.50 2.92
C ILE A 215 17.46 -2.11 3.40
N ALA A 216 18.43 -1.28 3.81
CA ALA A 216 19.71 -1.75 4.31
C ALA A 216 19.58 -2.65 5.55
N LEU A 217 18.64 -2.33 6.46
CA LEU A 217 18.34 -3.18 7.61
C LEU A 217 17.74 -4.52 7.20
N LEU A 218 16.89 -4.55 6.18
CA LEU A 218 16.33 -5.80 5.63
C LEU A 218 17.36 -6.67 4.90
N PHE A 219 18.55 -6.16 4.58
CA PHE A 219 19.67 -7.00 4.12
C PHE A 219 20.38 -7.74 5.25
N VAL A 220 20.16 -7.35 6.51
CA VAL A 220 20.68 -8.09 7.67
C VAL A 220 19.81 -9.34 7.88
N PRO A 221 20.36 -10.57 7.74
CA PRO A 221 19.54 -11.79 7.75
C PRO A 221 18.67 -11.95 8.99
N GLN A 222 19.19 -11.59 10.16
CA GLN A 222 18.46 -11.69 11.43
C GLN A 222 17.25 -10.75 11.47
N ILE A 223 17.39 -9.54 10.94
CA ILE A 223 16.30 -8.56 10.86
C ILE A 223 15.29 -8.99 9.81
N ASN A 224 15.77 -9.45 8.64
CA ASN A 224 14.94 -9.96 7.57
C ASN A 224 14.06 -11.12 8.04
N ASN A 225 14.66 -12.13 8.66
CA ASN A 225 13.95 -13.28 9.19
C ASN A 225 12.92 -12.86 10.24
N ALA A 226 13.32 -12.05 11.23
CA ALA A 226 12.39 -11.58 12.25
C ALA A 226 11.20 -10.79 11.66
N PHE A 227 11.45 -9.99 10.63
CA PHE A 227 10.41 -9.22 9.94
C PHE A 227 9.43 -10.12 9.17
N PHE A 228 9.93 -11.06 8.37
CA PHE A 228 9.07 -12.00 7.63
C PHE A 228 8.40 -13.03 8.53
N ASP A 229 9.04 -13.47 9.61
CA ASP A 229 8.44 -14.32 10.64
C ASP A 229 7.23 -13.64 11.29
N ALA A 230 7.32 -12.32 11.55
CA ALA A 230 6.21 -11.54 12.06
C ALA A 230 5.06 -11.44 11.05
N ILE A 231 5.37 -11.23 9.77
CA ILE A 231 4.36 -11.25 8.69
C ILE A 231 3.70 -12.62 8.62
N ASP A 232 4.48 -13.69 8.62
CA ASP A 232 3.99 -15.07 8.49
C ASP A 232 3.14 -15.47 9.70
N ALA A 233 3.52 -15.05 10.91
CA ALA A 233 2.70 -15.23 12.10
C ALA A 233 1.35 -14.50 11.99
N LEU A 234 1.34 -13.27 11.50
CA LEU A 234 0.11 -12.51 11.29
C LEU A 234 -0.77 -13.12 10.22
N MET A 235 -0.19 -13.52 9.08
CA MET A 235 -0.92 -14.16 7.98
C MET A 235 -1.54 -15.49 8.40
N ARG A 236 -0.81 -16.31 9.16
CA ARG A 236 -1.34 -17.53 9.77
C ARG A 236 -2.48 -17.23 10.76
N GLY A 237 -2.32 -16.21 11.59
CA GLY A 237 -3.37 -15.76 12.51
C GLY A 237 -4.64 -15.28 11.80
N LEU A 238 -4.50 -14.73 10.59
CA LEU A 238 -5.60 -14.32 9.70
C LEU A 238 -6.12 -15.46 8.81
N GLY A 239 -5.67 -16.70 9.04
CA GLY A 239 -6.14 -17.88 8.31
C GLY A 239 -5.67 -17.97 6.85
N VAL A 240 -4.71 -17.14 6.42
CA VAL A 240 -4.23 -17.16 5.03
C VAL A 240 -3.22 -18.30 4.86
N PRO A 241 -3.49 -19.31 4.01
CA PRO A 241 -2.60 -20.44 3.84
C PRO A 241 -1.29 -20.03 3.17
N GLU A 242 -0.17 -20.54 3.70
CA GLU A 242 1.16 -20.31 3.14
C GLU A 242 1.26 -20.80 1.68
N ALA A 243 0.66 -21.97 1.38
CA ALA A 243 0.62 -22.51 0.03
C ALA A 243 -0.09 -21.57 -0.97
N SER A 244 -1.21 -20.96 -0.57
CA SER A 244 -1.96 -20.03 -1.42
C SER A 244 -1.15 -18.75 -1.69
N ARG A 245 -0.48 -18.22 -0.65
CA ARG A 245 0.44 -17.08 -0.79
C ARG A 245 1.61 -17.42 -1.72
N TYR A 246 2.23 -18.59 -1.54
CA TYR A 246 3.34 -19.05 -2.36
C TYR A 246 2.92 -19.16 -3.83
N CYS A 247 1.83 -19.87 -4.13
CA CYS A 247 1.31 -20.00 -5.49
C CYS A 247 0.90 -18.67 -6.10
N GLY A 248 0.34 -17.75 -5.31
CA GLY A 248 0.04 -16.39 -5.77
C GLY A 248 1.28 -15.62 -6.19
N SER A 249 2.37 -15.73 -5.42
CA SER A 249 3.65 -15.09 -5.77
C SER A 249 4.27 -15.69 -7.03
N GLN A 250 4.16 -17.01 -7.23
CA GLN A 250 4.65 -17.68 -8.44
C GLN A 250 3.84 -17.26 -9.69
N LEU A 251 2.51 -17.21 -9.59
CA LEU A 251 1.63 -16.76 -10.68
C LEU A 251 1.84 -15.28 -11.03
N PHE A 252 2.16 -14.46 -10.03
CA PHE A 252 2.45 -13.04 -10.22
C PHE A 252 3.74 -12.81 -11.02
N ARG A 253 4.77 -13.64 -10.84
CA ARG A 253 6.08 -13.49 -11.49
C ARG A 253 6.13 -14.12 -12.88
N VAL A 254 5.31 -13.59 -13.77
CA VAL A 254 5.10 -14.13 -15.13
C VAL A 254 6.36 -14.23 -15.99
N TRP A 255 7.44 -13.53 -15.64
CA TRP A 255 8.73 -13.55 -16.34
C TRP A 255 9.70 -14.63 -15.84
N GLU A 256 9.44 -15.28 -14.70
CA GLU A 256 10.31 -16.34 -14.14
C GLU A 256 10.01 -17.73 -14.74
N GLY A 257 8.98 -17.83 -15.61
CA GLY A 257 8.59 -19.05 -16.30
C GLY A 257 7.26 -19.62 -15.79
N ALA A 258 7.01 -20.90 -16.09
CA ALA A 258 5.79 -21.56 -15.65
C ALA A 258 5.84 -21.85 -14.14
N PRO A 259 4.72 -21.66 -13.41
CA PRO A 259 4.66 -21.97 -11.99
C PRO A 259 4.86 -23.47 -11.74
N PRO A 260 5.27 -23.86 -10.51
CA PRO A 260 5.36 -25.26 -10.10
C PRO A 260 4.04 -26.00 -10.32
N GLU A 261 4.09 -27.33 -10.51
CA GLU A 261 2.88 -28.14 -10.76
C GLU A 261 1.84 -28.01 -9.65
N SER A 262 2.29 -27.84 -8.40
CA SER A 262 1.43 -27.62 -7.24
C SER A 262 0.63 -26.30 -7.28
N CYS A 263 1.03 -25.36 -8.13
CA CYS A 263 0.44 -24.04 -8.27
C CYS A 263 -0.24 -23.81 -9.62
N ARG A 264 -0.29 -24.83 -10.49
CA ARG A 264 -1.03 -24.75 -11.75
C ARG A 264 -2.53 -24.71 -11.46
N VAL A 265 -3.22 -23.82 -12.17
CA VAL A 265 -4.67 -23.60 -12.09
C VAL A 265 -5.27 -23.91 -13.45
#